data_AF-A0A842HE61-F1
#
_entry.id   AF-A0A842HE61-F1
#
_cell.length_a   1.000
_cell.length_b   1.000
_cell.length_c   1.000
_cell.angle_alpha   90.00
_cell.angle_beta   90.00
_cell.angle_gamma   90.00
#
_symmetry.space_group_name_H-M   'P 1'
#
loop_
_entity.id
_entity.type
_entity.pdbx_description
1 polymer ?
#
loop_
_entity_poly.entity_id
_entity_poly.type
_entity_poly.pdbx_seq_one_letter_code
_entity_poly.pdbx_strand_id
1 'polypeptide(L)'
;MGLEIVEFFMCIEETFDVEIDESTGVQLETPELVIEHLTNVLSASSASGLPCPHLRAFTLLRRYTKLVGAYNQPLKMETKLSNIFPQNTRRHWNALIASARGDRPRTRDNFLLFCKPWTVRRTIQNMTQSHLRKLLFPNESWDRSWIVFGVRNAIECVTGKTNYPMNGHFVKDIGMG
;
A
#
# COMPACT_ATOMS: atom_id res chain seq x y z
N MET A 1 19.51 4.29 -14.31
CA MET A 1 19.03 3.52 -13.14
C MET A 1 18.39 2.25 -13.64
N GLY A 2 18.40 1.20 -12.83
CA GLY A 2 17.64 -0.01 -13.12
C GLY A 2 16.15 0.27 -13.26
N LEU A 3 15.45 -0.47 -14.12
CA LEU A 3 14.01 -0.30 -14.31
C LEU A 3 13.26 -0.53 -12.98
N GLU A 4 13.75 -1.47 -12.17
CA GLU A 4 13.17 -1.81 -10.87
C GLU A 4 13.24 -0.64 -9.87
N ILE A 5 14.32 0.17 -9.92
CA ILE A 5 14.46 1.35 -9.04
C ILE A 5 13.43 2.41 -9.39
N VAL A 6 13.21 2.65 -10.68
CA VAL A 6 12.19 3.59 -11.15
C VAL A 6 10.81 3.13 -10.73
N GLU A 7 10.50 1.85 -10.92
CA GLU A 7 9.22 1.26 -10.48
C GLU A 7 9.04 1.35 -8.96
N PHE A 8 10.11 1.17 -8.19
CA PHE A 8 10.09 1.34 -6.74
C PHE A 8 9.73 2.78 -6.35
N PHE A 9 10.39 3.80 -6.90
CA PHE A 9 10.07 5.19 -6.59
C PHE A 9 8.67 5.57 -7.02
N MET A 10 8.23 5.16 -8.21
CA MET A 10 6.84 5.35 -8.64
C MET A 10 5.84 4.72 -7.66
N CYS A 11 6.15 3.53 -7.13
CA CYS A 11 5.32 2.87 -6.13
C CYS A 11 5.28 3.65 -4.80
N ILE A 12 6.40 4.24 -4.38
CA ILE A 12 6.49 5.10 -3.20
C ILE A 12 5.66 6.38 -3.38
N GLU A 13 5.84 7.09 -4.49
CA GLU A 13 5.10 8.30 -4.83
C GLU A 13 3.58 8.05 -4.82
N GLU A 14 3.13 6.96 -5.45
CA GLU A 14 1.70 6.59 -5.45
C GLU A 14 1.19 6.21 -4.05
N THR A 15 2.00 5.49 -3.26
CA THR A 15 1.63 5.00 -1.92
C THR A 15 1.46 6.15 -0.93
N PHE A 16 2.41 7.09 -0.93
CA PHE A 16 2.48 8.18 0.04
C PHE A 16 1.88 9.49 -0.47
N ASP A 17 1.52 9.57 -1.76
CA ASP A 17 1.03 10.78 -2.43
C ASP A 17 2.05 11.92 -2.32
N VAL A 18 3.31 11.58 -2.64
CA VAL A 18 4.47 12.49 -2.62
C VAL A 18 5.13 12.52 -4.00
N GLU A 19 5.88 13.58 -4.29
CA GLU A 19 6.70 13.69 -5.49
C GLU A 19 8.18 13.64 -5.06
N ILE A 20 8.96 12.77 -5.69
CA ILE A 20 10.40 12.62 -5.45
C ILE A 20 11.11 13.09 -6.71
N ASP A 21 11.80 14.22 -6.61
CA ASP A 21 12.58 14.72 -7.72
C ASP A 21 13.73 13.77 -8.07
N GLU A 22 14.13 13.74 -9.35
CA GLU A 22 15.18 12.86 -9.83
C GLU A 22 16.50 13.05 -9.06
N SER A 23 16.83 14.29 -8.67
CA SER A 23 18.09 14.59 -7.99
C SER A 23 18.14 14.03 -6.57
N THR A 24 17.01 14.07 -5.86
CA THR A 24 16.83 13.42 -4.56
C THR A 24 16.78 11.91 -4.71
N GLY A 25 16.05 11.40 -5.71
CA GLY A 25 15.97 9.95 -6.01
C GLY A 25 17.34 9.30 -6.18
N VAL A 26 18.31 9.99 -6.81
CA VAL A 26 19.70 9.54 -6.94
C VAL A 26 20.39 9.38 -5.57
N GLN A 27 20.08 10.24 -4.60
CA GLN A 27 20.72 10.23 -3.27
C GLN A 27 20.12 9.17 -2.33
N LEU A 28 18.90 8.71 -2.62
CA LEU A 28 18.19 7.71 -1.84
C LEU A 28 18.66 6.29 -2.21
N GLU A 29 19.91 5.97 -1.88
CA GLU A 29 20.54 4.70 -2.28
C GLU A 29 20.13 3.50 -1.41
N THR A 30 19.51 3.73 -0.24
CA THR A 30 19.12 2.70 0.73
C THR A 30 17.67 2.87 1.20
N PRO A 31 16.99 1.78 1.60
CA PRO A 31 15.66 1.86 2.20
C PRO A 31 15.58 2.78 3.41
N GLU A 32 16.61 2.79 4.25
CA GLU A 32 16.68 3.66 5.44
C GLU A 32 16.65 5.14 5.07
N LEU A 33 17.42 5.56 4.06
CA LEU A 33 17.41 6.94 3.56
C LEU A 33 16.04 7.32 3.00
N VAL A 34 15.38 6.41 2.28
CA VAL A 34 14.00 6.64 1.80
C VAL A 34 13.04 6.85 2.97
N ILE A 35 13.13 6.01 4.01
CA ILE A 35 12.28 6.14 5.21
C ILE A 35 12.53 7.47 5.90
N GLU A 36 13.78 7.90 6.06
CA GLU A 36 14.14 9.17 6.68
C GLU A 36 13.62 10.36 5.86
N HIS A 37 13.83 10.33 4.54
CA HIS A 37 13.31 11.35 3.63
C HIS A 37 11.78 11.47 3.73
N LEU A 38 11.05 10.35 3.64
CA LEU A 38 9.60 10.32 3.78
C LEU A 38 9.13 10.77 5.17
N THR A 39 9.86 10.41 6.23
CA THR A 39 9.55 10.85 7.60
C THR A 39 9.61 12.37 7.69
N ASN A 40 10.61 12.99 7.06
CA ASN A 40 10.76 14.44 7.02
C ASN A 40 9.67 15.11 6.18
N VAL A 41 9.46 14.64 4.94
CA VAL A 41 8.46 15.20 4.01
C VAL A 41 7.05 15.12 4.60
N LEU A 42 6.70 13.98 5.21
CA LEU A 42 5.37 13.73 5.75
C LEU A 42 5.17 14.28 7.16
N SER A 43 6.21 14.89 7.77
CA SER A 43 6.21 15.35 9.16
C SER A 43 5.74 14.25 10.11
N ALA A 44 6.23 13.02 9.89
CA ALA A 44 5.76 11.85 10.61
C ALA A 44 6.22 11.90 12.08
N SER A 45 5.31 11.56 13.00
CA SER A 45 5.61 11.50 14.43
C SER A 45 5.78 10.04 14.87
N SER A 46 6.56 9.81 15.92
CA SER A 46 6.71 8.49 16.54
C SER A 46 5.54 8.15 17.49
N ALA A 47 4.37 8.77 17.32
CA ALA A 47 3.27 8.67 18.26
C ALA A 47 2.64 7.27 18.25
N SER A 48 2.86 6.51 19.33
CA SER A 48 2.25 5.20 19.56
C SER A 48 0.80 5.37 20.02
N GLY A 49 -0.14 5.31 19.08
CA GLY A 49 -1.57 5.38 19.42
C GLY A 49 -2.52 5.48 18.23
N LEU A 50 -2.01 5.64 17.01
CA LEU A 50 -2.86 5.75 15.84
C LEU A 50 -3.48 4.39 15.47
N PRO A 51 -4.79 4.35 15.10
CA PRO A 51 -5.46 3.11 14.74
C PRO A 51 -4.79 2.41 13.55
N CYS A 52 -4.44 1.13 13.71
CA CYS A 52 -3.75 0.32 12.71
C CYS A 52 -4.41 0.39 11.31
N PRO A 53 -3.67 0.76 10.24
CA PRO A 53 -4.21 0.90 8.88
C PRO A 53 -4.86 -0.38 8.36
N HIS A 54 -4.31 -1.55 8.72
CA HIS A 54 -4.91 -2.84 8.36
C HIS A 54 -6.29 -3.03 8.97
N LEU A 55 -6.48 -2.61 10.21
CA LEU A 55 -7.80 -2.66 10.87
C LEU A 55 -8.80 -1.72 10.18
N ARG A 56 -8.34 -0.54 9.73
CA ARG A 56 -9.18 0.39 8.97
C ARG A 56 -9.59 -0.18 7.63
N ALA A 57 -8.63 -0.68 6.86
CA ALA A 57 -8.90 -1.35 5.58
C ALA A 57 -9.82 -2.57 5.76
N PHE A 58 -9.63 -3.39 6.81
CA PHE A 58 -10.54 -4.48 7.15
C PHE A 58 -11.95 -3.97 7.46
N THR A 59 -12.07 -2.91 8.27
CA THR A 59 -13.36 -2.33 8.65
C THR A 59 -14.09 -1.75 7.44
N LEU A 60 -13.35 -1.12 6.52
CA LEU A 60 -13.87 -0.57 5.28
C LEU A 60 -14.38 -1.69 4.36
N LEU A 61 -13.57 -2.73 4.14
CA LEU A 61 -13.98 -3.91 3.40
C LEU A 61 -15.22 -4.56 4.00
N ARG A 62 -15.25 -4.75 5.33
CA ARG A 62 -16.41 -5.31 6.04
C ARG A 62 -17.66 -4.44 5.92
N ARG A 63 -17.52 -3.12 5.95
CA ARG A 63 -18.65 -2.19 5.76
C ARG A 63 -19.18 -2.28 4.34
N TYR A 64 -18.30 -2.31 3.35
CA TYR A 64 -18.67 -2.41 1.95
C TYR A 64 -19.35 -3.75 1.62
N THR A 65 -18.83 -4.87 2.11
CA THR A 65 -19.46 -6.19 1.89
C THR A 65 -20.86 -6.28 2.47
N LYS A 66 -21.08 -5.67 3.65
CA LYS A 66 -22.42 -5.53 4.25
C LYS A 66 -23.33 -4.65 3.42
N LEU A 67 -22.85 -3.49 2.95
CA LEU A 67 -23.64 -2.54 2.16
C LEU A 67 -24.14 -3.13 0.84
N VAL A 68 -23.31 -3.95 0.19
CA VAL A 68 -23.66 -4.62 -1.07
C VAL A 68 -24.48 -5.89 -0.84
N GLY A 69 -24.66 -6.33 0.42
CA GLY A 69 -25.36 -7.59 0.75
C GLY A 69 -24.64 -8.84 0.25
N ALA A 70 -23.33 -8.73 -0.02
CA ALA A 70 -22.58 -9.75 -0.74
C ALA A 70 -22.16 -10.93 0.15
N TYR A 71 -22.13 -10.74 1.48
CA TYR A 71 -21.62 -11.76 2.39
C TYR A 71 -22.23 -11.65 3.79
N ASN A 72 -22.92 -12.71 4.22
CA ASN A 72 -23.63 -12.77 5.51
C ASN A 72 -22.84 -13.49 6.61
N GLN A 73 -21.71 -14.12 6.27
CA GLN A 73 -20.87 -14.83 7.24
C GLN A 73 -19.82 -13.89 7.86
N PRO A 74 -19.21 -14.26 9.00
CA PRO A 74 -18.05 -13.57 9.53
C PRO A 74 -16.91 -13.57 8.50
N LEU A 75 -16.38 -12.38 8.21
CA LEU A 75 -15.27 -12.20 7.27
C LEU A 75 -13.97 -12.69 7.94
N LYS A 76 -13.35 -13.76 7.43
CA LYS A 76 -12.05 -14.25 7.88
C LYS A 76 -10.96 -13.73 6.95
N MET A 77 -9.72 -13.62 7.44
CA MET A 77 -8.59 -13.12 6.67
C MET A 77 -8.25 -14.04 5.48
N GLU A 78 -8.52 -15.33 5.62
CA GLU A 78 -8.25 -16.37 4.63
C GLU A 78 -9.42 -16.53 3.63
N THR A 79 -10.55 -15.85 3.87
CA THR A 79 -11.71 -15.90 2.97
C THR A 79 -11.29 -15.37 1.60
N LYS A 80 -11.56 -16.17 0.56
CA LYS A 80 -11.34 -15.74 -0.83
C LYS A 80 -12.37 -14.69 -1.23
N LEU A 81 -11.93 -13.63 -1.89
CA LEU A 81 -12.83 -12.60 -2.43
C LEU A 81 -13.79 -13.16 -3.47
N SER A 82 -13.44 -14.22 -4.18
CA SER A 82 -14.39 -14.92 -5.07
C SER A 82 -15.61 -15.47 -4.33
N ASN A 83 -15.47 -15.80 -3.05
CA ASN A 83 -16.59 -16.29 -2.24
C ASN A 83 -17.47 -15.14 -1.73
N ILE A 84 -16.94 -13.91 -1.73
CA ILE A 84 -17.62 -12.70 -1.30
C ILE A 84 -18.27 -12.00 -2.51
N PHE A 85 -17.54 -11.90 -3.62
CA PHE A 85 -17.97 -11.30 -4.89
C PHE A 85 -17.76 -12.32 -6.01
N PRO A 86 -18.69 -13.28 -6.19
CA PRO A 86 -18.55 -14.35 -7.17
C PRO A 86 -18.58 -13.85 -8.62
N GLN A 87 -19.14 -12.67 -8.87
CA GLN A 87 -19.16 -12.02 -10.18
C GLN A 87 -18.65 -10.59 -10.05
N ASN A 88 -18.07 -10.06 -11.14
CA ASN A 88 -17.66 -8.67 -11.25
C ASN A 88 -16.73 -8.19 -10.11
N THR A 89 -15.84 -9.06 -9.60
CA THR A 89 -14.91 -8.73 -8.49
C THR A 89 -14.15 -7.43 -8.74
N ARG A 90 -13.73 -7.16 -9.98
CA ARG A 90 -13.07 -5.91 -10.37
C ARG A 90 -13.96 -4.67 -10.17
N ARG A 91 -15.24 -4.75 -10.49
CA ARG A 91 -16.19 -3.64 -10.28
C ARG A 91 -16.37 -3.37 -8.79
N HIS A 92 -16.54 -4.43 -8.00
CA HIS A 92 -16.65 -4.32 -6.54
C HIS A 92 -15.38 -3.78 -5.90
N TRP A 93 -14.21 -4.18 -6.41
CA TRP A 93 -12.93 -3.62 -6.01
C TRP A 93 -12.83 -2.11 -6.30
N ASN A 94 -13.11 -1.71 -7.54
CA ASN A 94 -13.06 -0.29 -7.91
C ASN A 94 -14.06 0.54 -7.08
N ALA A 95 -15.24 0.00 -6.79
CA ALA A 95 -16.24 0.65 -5.93
C ALA A 95 -15.80 0.71 -4.46
N LEU A 96 -15.13 -0.33 -3.95
CA LEU A 96 -14.53 -0.33 -2.62
C LEU A 96 -13.46 0.76 -2.50
N ILE A 97 -12.54 0.82 -3.47
CA ILE A 97 -11.48 1.84 -3.51
C ILE A 97 -12.08 3.25 -3.66
N ALA A 98 -13.09 3.42 -4.51
CA ALA A 98 -13.82 4.68 -4.64
C ALA A 98 -14.48 5.10 -3.31
N SER A 99 -15.09 4.15 -2.60
CA SER A 99 -15.71 4.41 -1.29
C SER A 99 -14.69 4.78 -0.20
N ALA A 100 -13.45 4.30 -0.33
CA ALA A 100 -12.35 4.71 0.54
C ALA A 100 -11.82 6.11 0.19
N ARG A 101 -11.91 6.49 -1.09
CA ARG A 101 -11.40 7.77 -1.61
C ARG A 101 -12.36 8.94 -1.41
N GLY A 102 -13.66 8.68 -1.29
CA GLY A 102 -14.66 9.72 -1.53
C GLY A 102 -14.72 10.19 -2.99
N ASP A 103 -13.89 9.63 -3.87
CA ASP A 103 -13.73 10.00 -5.28
C ASP A 103 -14.19 8.90 -6.24
N ARG A 104 -14.42 9.30 -7.50
CA ARG A 104 -14.65 8.36 -8.62
C ARG A 104 -13.40 7.51 -8.89
N PRO A 105 -13.53 6.23 -9.23
CA PRO A 105 -12.38 5.35 -9.48
C PRO A 105 -11.58 5.84 -10.70
N ARG A 106 -10.28 6.11 -10.52
CA ARG A 106 -9.36 6.37 -11.64
C ARG A 106 -9.05 5.04 -12.36
N THR A 107 -9.13 5.05 -13.68
CA THR A 107 -8.95 3.86 -14.55
C THR A 107 -7.49 3.40 -14.68
N ARG A 108 -6.52 4.15 -14.14
CA ARG A 108 -5.07 3.89 -14.27
C ARG A 108 -4.46 3.04 -13.15
N ASP A 109 -5.15 2.82 -12.04
CA ASP A 109 -4.63 2.13 -10.84
C ASP A 109 -4.47 0.59 -11.01
N ASN A 110 -4.27 0.11 -12.25
CA ASN A 110 -4.51 -1.28 -12.62
C ASN A 110 -3.26 -2.18 -12.66
N PHE A 111 -2.04 -1.66 -12.59
CA PHE A 111 -0.87 -2.49 -12.91
C PHE A 111 -0.56 -3.54 -11.81
N LEU A 112 -0.74 -3.21 -10.54
CA LEU A 112 -0.40 -4.10 -9.40
C LEU A 112 -1.52 -5.09 -9.01
N LEU A 113 -2.62 -5.16 -9.75
CA LEU A 113 -3.82 -5.93 -9.40
C LEU A 113 -3.83 -7.39 -9.90
N PHE A 114 -2.89 -7.79 -10.76
CA PHE A 114 -3.09 -8.97 -11.62
C PHE A 114 -2.46 -10.29 -11.18
N CYS A 115 -1.71 -10.36 -10.07
CA CYS A 115 -0.80 -11.51 -9.91
C CYS A 115 -1.22 -12.69 -9.00
N LYS A 116 -2.23 -12.66 -8.11
CA LYS A 116 -2.53 -13.83 -7.22
C LYS A 116 -3.99 -13.93 -6.75
N PRO A 117 -4.47 -15.12 -6.31
CA PRO A 117 -5.81 -15.28 -5.74
C PRO A 117 -6.02 -14.35 -4.54
N TRP A 118 -7.10 -13.59 -4.61
CA TRP A 118 -7.41 -12.50 -3.70
C TRP A 118 -8.06 -13.03 -2.42
N THR A 119 -7.31 -13.16 -1.33
CA THR A 119 -7.88 -13.34 0.01
C THR A 119 -8.16 -11.99 0.67
N VAL A 120 -9.05 -11.95 1.66
CA VAL A 120 -9.31 -10.74 2.47
C VAL A 120 -8.00 -10.17 3.03
N ARG A 121 -7.10 -11.02 3.53
CA ARG A 121 -5.77 -10.61 4.00
C ARG A 121 -4.99 -9.86 2.92
N ARG A 122 -4.85 -10.47 1.75
CA ARG A 122 -4.10 -9.89 0.63
C ARG A 122 -4.76 -8.61 0.10
N THR A 123 -6.07 -8.56 0.16
CA THR A 123 -6.87 -7.38 -0.19
C THR A 123 -6.54 -6.22 0.72
N ILE A 124 -6.55 -6.47 2.03
CA ILE A 124 -6.24 -5.47 3.05
C ILE A 124 -4.79 -5.00 2.91
N GLN A 125 -3.86 -5.93 2.68
CA GLN A 125 -2.46 -5.61 2.39
C GLN A 125 -2.34 -4.73 1.14
N ASN A 126 -3.02 -5.06 0.05
CA ASN A 126 -3.03 -4.20 -1.15
C ASN A 126 -3.64 -2.82 -0.86
N MET A 127 -4.73 -2.74 -0.09
CA MET A 127 -5.33 -1.46 0.28
C MET A 127 -4.39 -0.60 1.12
N THR A 128 -3.71 -1.21 2.09
CA THR A 128 -2.73 -0.51 2.94
C THR A 128 -1.45 -0.18 2.20
N GLN A 129 -1.11 -0.92 1.14
CA GLN A 129 0.04 -0.63 0.28
C GLN A 129 -0.28 0.50 -0.70
N SER A 130 -1.26 0.33 -1.57
CA SER A 130 -1.49 1.28 -2.65
C SER A 130 -2.18 2.57 -2.19
N HIS A 131 -2.88 2.56 -1.05
CA HIS A 131 -3.79 3.65 -0.66
C HIS A 131 -3.68 4.02 0.82
N LEU A 132 -2.48 3.91 1.40
CA LEU A 132 -2.26 4.15 2.83
C LEU A 132 -2.76 5.53 3.27
N ARG A 133 -2.43 6.60 2.53
CA ARG A 133 -2.85 7.98 2.82
C ARG A 133 -4.38 8.11 2.94
N LYS A 134 -5.13 7.35 2.14
CA LYS A 134 -6.60 7.42 2.07
C LYS A 134 -7.27 6.67 3.21
N LEU A 135 -6.54 5.80 3.89
CA LEU A 135 -7.00 5.15 5.12
C LEU A 135 -6.80 6.05 6.35
N LEU A 136 -6.04 7.14 6.23
CA LEU A 136 -5.81 8.11 7.30
C LEU A 136 -6.91 9.17 7.32
N PHE A 137 -7.19 9.71 8.51
CA PHE A 137 -8.05 10.90 8.58
C PHE A 137 -7.29 12.13 8.07
N PRO A 138 -7.97 13.17 7.57
CA PRO A 138 -7.32 14.36 7.01
C PRO A 138 -6.29 15.02 7.93
N ASN A 139 -6.55 15.00 9.25
CA ASN A 139 -5.71 15.64 10.28
C ASN A 139 -4.81 14.65 11.02
N GLU A 140 -4.71 13.41 10.55
CA GLU A 140 -3.88 12.41 11.18
C GLU A 140 -2.45 12.49 10.64
N SER A 141 -1.49 12.63 11.56
CA SER A 141 -0.07 12.61 11.22
C SER A 141 0.35 11.22 10.79
N TRP A 142 1.34 11.15 9.92
CA TRP A 142 1.98 9.88 9.60
C TRP A 142 2.74 9.32 10.80
N ASP A 143 2.70 8.00 10.97
CA ASP A 143 3.59 7.27 11.88
C ASP A 143 4.76 6.72 11.07
N ARG A 144 5.98 6.88 11.58
CA ARG A 144 7.19 6.28 11.00
C ARG A 144 7.05 4.77 10.81
N SER A 145 6.36 4.07 11.71
CA SER A 145 6.14 2.63 11.60
C SER A 145 5.37 2.26 10.31
N TRP A 146 4.47 3.12 9.86
CA TRP A 146 3.71 2.94 8.63
C TRP A 146 4.53 3.27 7.39
N ILE A 147 5.42 4.26 7.47
CA ILE A 147 6.38 4.55 6.41
C ILE A 147 7.30 3.36 6.19
N VAL A 148 7.88 2.82 7.26
CA VAL A 148 8.72 1.61 7.22
C VAL A 148 7.96 0.45 6.56
N PHE A 149 6.70 0.25 6.94
CA PHE A 149 5.86 -0.79 6.36
C PHE A 149 5.60 -0.57 4.87
N GLY A 150 5.24 0.65 4.46
CA GLY A 150 4.99 0.99 3.05
C GLY A 150 6.24 0.80 2.18
N VAL A 151 7.39 1.30 2.63
CA VAL A 151 8.68 1.10 1.94
C VAL A 151 9.02 -0.38 1.83
N ARG A 152 8.83 -1.15 2.91
CA ARG A 152 9.11 -2.59 2.89
C ARG A 152 8.30 -3.33 1.84
N ASN A 153 7.02 -3.00 1.77
CA ASN A 153 6.11 -3.62 0.82
C ASN A 153 6.39 -3.21 -0.62
N ALA A 154 6.78 -1.96 -0.87
CA ALA A 154 7.17 -1.51 -2.20
C ALA A 154 8.37 -2.32 -2.69
N ILE A 155 9.38 -2.53 -1.84
CA ILE A 155 10.54 -3.39 -2.15
C ILE A 155 10.09 -4.82 -2.42
N GLU A 156 9.24 -5.41 -1.57
CA GLU A 156 8.73 -6.78 -1.77
C GLU A 156 7.91 -6.87 -3.08
N CYS A 157 7.16 -5.83 -3.43
CA CYS A 157 6.31 -5.82 -4.62
C CYS A 157 7.15 -5.80 -5.90
N VAL A 158 8.22 -5.01 -5.93
CA VAL A 158 9.11 -4.88 -7.09
C VAL A 158 10.07 -6.07 -7.19
N THR A 159 10.71 -6.45 -6.07
CA THR A 159 11.81 -7.43 -6.08
C THR A 159 11.40 -8.85 -5.68
N GLY A 160 10.22 -9.02 -5.06
CA GLY A 160 9.80 -10.27 -4.44
C GLY A 160 10.54 -10.62 -3.14
N LYS A 161 11.46 -9.79 -2.66
CA LYS A 161 12.29 -10.07 -1.46
C LYS A 161 11.63 -9.56 -0.20
N THR A 162 11.63 -10.40 0.83
CA THR A 162 11.06 -10.09 2.16
C THR A 162 12.12 -9.90 3.25
N ASN A 163 13.35 -10.38 3.01
CA ASN A 163 14.45 -10.29 3.95
C ASN A 163 15.65 -9.59 3.27
N TYR A 164 15.96 -8.39 3.75
CA TYR A 164 17.08 -7.57 3.28
C TYR A 164 17.49 -6.57 4.38
N PRO A 165 18.76 -6.12 4.38
CA PRO A 165 19.23 -5.08 5.30
C PRO A 165 18.64 -3.71 4.95
N MET A 166 18.22 -2.94 5.96
CA MET A 166 17.64 -1.59 5.77
C MET A 166 18.66 -0.54 5.32
N ASN A 167 19.91 -0.72 5.74
CA ASN A 167 21.06 0.06 5.31
C ASN A 167 21.73 -0.52 4.04
N GLY A 168 21.13 -1.54 3.43
CA GLY A 168 21.64 -2.13 2.20
C GLY A 168 21.41 -1.24 0.99
N HIS A 169 22.39 -1.16 0.12
CA HIS A 169 22.29 -0.43 -1.14
C HIS A 169 21.32 -1.15 -2.09
N PHE A 170 20.40 -0.43 -2.72
CA PHE A 170 19.36 -0.99 -3.59
C PHE A 170 19.93 -1.91 -4.69
N VAL A 171 20.92 -1.43 -5.44
CA VAL A 171 21.56 -2.23 -6.51
C VAL A 171 22.41 -3.39 -5.98
N LYS A 172 23.32 -3.13 -5.02
CA LYS A 172 24.35 -4.10 -4.62
C LYS A 172 23.83 -5.18 -3.68
N ASP A 173 23.02 -4.80 -2.69
CA ASP A 173 22.63 -5.69 -1.59
C ASP A 173 21.20 -6.21 -1.79
N ILE A 174 20.30 -5.36 -2.27
CA ILE A 174 18.90 -5.72 -2.52
C ILE A 174 18.71 -6.27 -3.94
N GLY A 175 19.62 -5.97 -4.86
CA GLY A 175 19.61 -6.49 -6.23
C GLY A 175 18.54 -5.84 -7.11
N MET A 176 18.22 -4.57 -6.89
CA MET A 176 17.35 -3.79 -7.79
C MET A 176 18.12 -3.40 -9.05
N GLY A 177 17.73 -3.95 -10.19
CA GLY A 177 18.44 -3.89 -11.47
C GLY A 177 17.76 -3.13 -12.59
#